data_AF-A0A101SVV0-F1
#
_entry.id   AF-A0A101SVV0-F1
#
_cell.length_a   1.000
_cell.length_b   1.000
_cell.length_c   1.000
_cell.angle_alpha   90.00
_cell.angle_beta   90.00
_cell.angle_gamma   90.00
#
_symmetry.space_group_name_H-M   'P 1'
#
loop_
_entity.id
_entity.type
_entity.pdbx_description
1 polymer ?
#
loop_
_entity_poly.entity_id
_entity_poly.type
_entity_poly.pdbx_seq_one_letter_code
_entity_poly.pdbx_strand_id
1 'polypeptide(L)'
;MIAGSVAVSGPGALRFAVALLGYLLIYDCCHSLGHYLAGRMVGIRFRFYGIRGTDHPEDYPFGMRQLMSVVPFWTVVTDKESMRAARPWQKAWMFAAGENATNLCSLLAAYAAMVGGVPGGKGLFVFTVIWDAVSSVMVTIKPKGDYAKALRALRGGRTPSAPARPMQERLVNDAPSVRGNEPSHSVSTINRPPTA
;
A
#
# COMPACT_ATOMS: atom_id res chain seq x y z
N MET A 1 20.98 -28.52 -11.40
CA MET A 1 22.17 -27.77 -10.98
C MET A 1 21.68 -26.53 -10.24
N ILE A 2 21.69 -26.55 -8.90
CA ILE A 2 21.37 -25.36 -8.10
C ILE A 2 22.71 -24.73 -7.74
N ALA A 3 22.78 -23.42 -7.98
CA ALA A 3 23.93 -22.54 -7.85
C ALA A 3 24.75 -22.82 -6.58
N GLY A 4 26.08 -22.76 -6.74
CA GLY A 4 27.04 -22.92 -5.66
C GLY A 4 26.76 -21.96 -4.52
N SER A 5 26.29 -22.49 -3.41
CA SER A 5 26.33 -21.80 -2.12
C SER A 5 27.79 -21.58 -1.78
N VAL A 6 28.22 -20.31 -1.81
CA VAL A 6 29.50 -19.92 -1.22
C VAL A 6 29.41 -20.31 0.25
N ALA A 7 30.04 -21.43 0.60
CA ALA A 7 30.13 -21.85 1.98
C ALA A 7 30.92 -20.77 2.72
N VAL A 8 30.23 -19.97 3.53
CA VAL A 8 30.88 -19.09 4.47
C VAL A 8 31.55 -19.99 5.50
N SER A 9 32.82 -20.30 5.28
CA SER A 9 33.64 -21.08 6.19
C SER A 9 33.91 -20.22 7.42
N GLY A 10 33.52 -20.71 8.59
CA GLY A 10 33.69 -19.99 9.85
C GLY A 10 32.90 -20.62 10.99
N PRO A 11 33.07 -20.12 12.22
CA PRO A 11 32.31 -20.58 13.38
C PRO A 11 30.80 -20.52 13.12
N GLY A 12 30.04 -21.48 13.63
CA GLY A 12 28.60 -21.57 13.39
C GLY A 12 27.84 -20.29 13.74
N ALA A 13 28.28 -19.58 14.79
CA ALA A 13 27.73 -18.28 15.18
C ALA A 13 27.95 -17.18 14.13
N LEU A 14 29.13 -17.13 13.50
CA LEU A 14 29.43 -16.16 12.43
C LEU A 14 28.56 -16.43 11.20
N ARG A 15 28.40 -17.70 10.83
CA ARG A 15 27.54 -18.11 9.71
C ARG A 15 26.08 -17.71 9.96
N PHE A 16 25.58 -17.94 11.16
CA PHE A 16 24.24 -17.51 11.55
C PHE A 16 24.11 -15.98 11.55
N ALA A 17 25.10 -15.25 12.08
CA ALA A 17 25.09 -13.79 12.10
C ALA A 17 25.05 -13.20 10.68
N VAL A 18 25.85 -13.73 9.74
CA VAL A 18 25.83 -13.32 8.33
C VAL A 18 24.49 -13.66 7.67
N ALA A 19 23.94 -14.85 7.94
CA ALA A 19 22.63 -15.24 7.41
C ALA A 19 21.50 -14.35 7.96
N LEU A 20 21.55 -14.01 9.25
CA LEU A 20 20.58 -13.13 9.89
C LEU A 20 20.69 -11.69 9.34
N LEU A 21 21.91 -11.17 9.17
CA LEU A 21 22.12 -9.86 8.56
C LEU A 21 21.60 -9.84 7.11
N GLY A 22 21.93 -10.85 6.31
CA GLY A 22 21.42 -10.99 4.94
C GLY A 22 19.90 -11.07 4.90
N TYR A 23 19.30 -11.85 5.80
CA TYR A 23 17.85 -11.94 5.97
C TYR A 23 17.22 -10.58 6.27
N LEU A 24 17.77 -9.81 7.21
CA LEU A 24 17.26 -8.48 7.57
C LEU A 24 17.37 -7.47 6.41
N LEU A 25 18.50 -7.49 5.69
CA LEU A 25 18.68 -6.66 4.50
C LEU A 25 17.69 -7.03 3.39
N ILE A 26 17.47 -8.32 3.15
CA ILE A 26 16.49 -8.80 2.18
C ILE A 26 15.08 -8.38 2.58
N TYR A 27 14.72 -8.57 3.85
CA TYR A 27 13.42 -8.21 4.42
C TYR A 27 13.08 -6.73 4.17
N ASP A 28 14.02 -5.83 4.49
CA ASP A 28 13.83 -4.39 4.33
C ASP A 28 13.86 -3.95 2.85
N CYS A 29 14.88 -4.36 2.10
CA CYS A 29 15.04 -3.93 0.70
C CYS A 29 13.91 -4.43 -0.19
N CYS A 30 13.46 -5.69 -0.03
CA CYS A 30 12.36 -6.23 -0.84
C CYS A 30 11.05 -5.48 -0.60
N HIS A 31 10.81 -4.95 0.60
CA HIS A 31 9.60 -4.19 0.90
C HIS A 31 9.49 -2.96 -0.02
N SER A 32 10.51 -2.11 0.00
CA SER A 32 10.55 -0.89 -0.78
C SER A 32 10.69 -1.16 -2.28
N LEU A 33 11.46 -2.17 -2.68
CA LEU A 33 11.53 -2.60 -4.08
C LEU A 33 10.18 -3.12 -4.58
N GLY A 34 9.43 -3.85 -3.75
CA GLY A 34 8.09 -4.34 -4.05
C GLY A 34 7.14 -3.19 -4.40
N HIS A 35 7.07 -2.17 -3.54
CA HIS A 35 6.32 -0.95 -3.84
C HIS A 35 6.80 -0.26 -5.13
N TYR A 36 8.11 -0.10 -5.28
CA TYR A 36 8.69 0.57 -6.43
C TYR A 36 8.34 -0.14 -7.74
N LEU A 37 8.72 -1.41 -7.88
CA LEU A 37 8.52 -2.18 -9.09
C LEU A 37 7.04 -2.29 -9.43
N ALA A 38 6.19 -2.65 -8.46
CA ALA A 38 4.76 -2.74 -8.67
C ALA A 38 4.14 -1.39 -9.06
N GLY A 39 4.52 -0.32 -8.38
CA GLY A 39 4.08 1.04 -8.68
C GLY A 39 4.47 1.47 -10.09
N ARG A 40 5.74 1.26 -10.49
CA ARG A 40 6.23 1.58 -11.85
C ARG A 40 5.49 0.78 -12.92
N MET A 41 5.24 -0.52 -12.70
CA MET A 41 4.50 -1.38 -13.63
C MET A 41 3.08 -0.88 -13.87
N VAL A 42 2.45 -0.26 -12.87
CA VAL A 42 1.09 0.30 -12.99
C VAL A 42 1.08 1.82 -13.26
N GLY A 43 2.23 2.41 -13.61
CA GLY A 43 2.32 3.82 -14.01
C GLY A 43 2.43 4.84 -12.87
N ILE A 44 2.60 4.41 -11.62
CA ILE A 44 2.91 5.30 -10.49
C ILE A 44 4.37 5.74 -10.57
N ARG A 45 4.62 7.03 -10.36
CA ARG A 45 5.96 7.64 -10.34
C ARG A 45 6.48 7.76 -8.91
N PHE A 46 7.80 7.71 -8.80
CA PHE A 46 8.53 7.90 -7.56
C PHE A 46 9.48 9.07 -7.72
N ARG A 47 9.67 9.83 -6.64
CA ARG A 47 10.43 11.08 -6.65
C ARG A 47 11.89 10.86 -6.27
N PHE A 48 12.14 10.04 -5.25
CA PHE A 48 13.50 9.69 -4.81
C PHE A 48 13.50 8.40 -3.98
N TYR A 49 14.69 7.84 -3.83
CA TYR A 49 15.01 6.77 -2.88
C TYR A 49 15.72 7.40 -1.68
N GLY A 50 15.51 6.86 -0.50
CA GLY A 50 16.15 7.36 0.70
C GLY A 50 16.45 6.26 1.69
N ILE A 51 17.22 6.63 2.70
CA ILE A 51 17.47 5.83 3.89
C ILE A 51 16.97 6.66 5.05
N ARG A 52 16.02 6.14 5.83
CA ARG A 52 15.48 6.83 7.00
C ARG A 52 14.99 5.83 8.05
N GLY A 53 14.83 6.30 9.28
CA GLY A 53 14.08 5.58 10.30
C GLY A 53 12.64 5.30 9.91
N THR A 54 11.99 4.43 10.65
CA THR A 54 10.56 4.15 10.48
C THR A 54 9.75 5.43 10.61
N ASP A 55 8.70 5.56 9.80
CA ASP A 55 7.74 6.67 9.91
C ASP A 55 6.85 6.56 11.16
N HIS A 56 6.86 5.40 11.83
CA HIS A 56 5.98 5.10 12.95
C HIS A 56 6.76 4.60 14.18
N PRO A 57 7.74 5.36 14.69
CA PRO A 57 8.50 4.95 15.87
C PRO A 57 7.59 4.80 17.09
N GLU A 58 6.43 5.48 17.12
CA GLU A 58 5.41 5.36 18.16
C GLU A 58 4.81 3.96 18.30
N ASP A 59 4.85 3.15 17.24
CA ASP A 59 4.33 1.78 17.25
C ASP A 59 5.22 0.81 18.06
N TYR A 60 6.41 1.24 18.47
CA TYR A 60 7.36 0.42 19.23
C TYR A 60 7.32 0.73 20.73
N PRO A 61 7.71 -0.22 21.61
CA PRO A 61 7.86 0.02 23.04
C PRO A 61 8.89 1.11 23.35
N PHE A 62 8.79 1.71 24.55
CA PHE A 62 9.73 2.72 25.04
C PHE A 62 11.17 2.16 25.03
N GLY A 63 12.09 2.86 24.35
CA GLY A 63 13.48 2.42 24.10
C GLY A 63 13.72 1.91 22.67
N MET A 64 12.79 1.11 22.11
CA MET A 64 12.87 0.71 20.70
C MET A 64 12.47 1.86 19.76
N ARG A 65 11.64 2.80 20.22
CA ARG A 65 11.22 3.96 19.40
C ARG A 65 12.41 4.76 18.86
N GLN A 66 13.36 5.07 19.74
CA GLN A 66 14.55 5.84 19.39
C GLN A 66 15.41 5.05 18.39
N LEU A 67 15.62 3.76 18.62
CA LEU A 67 16.35 2.92 17.69
C LEU A 67 15.66 2.88 16.32
N MET A 68 14.38 2.58 16.27
CA MET A 68 13.64 2.46 15.00
C MET A 68 13.56 3.80 14.25
N SER A 69 13.66 4.94 14.95
CA SER A 69 13.73 6.27 14.33
C SER A 69 15.08 6.57 13.63
N VAL A 70 16.13 5.80 13.92
CA VAL A 70 17.47 5.99 13.32
C VAL A 70 17.94 4.78 12.49
N VAL A 71 17.29 3.62 12.63
CA VAL A 71 17.62 2.44 11.83
C VAL A 71 17.48 2.78 10.34
N PRO A 72 18.50 2.51 9.53
CA PRO A 72 18.52 2.89 8.13
C PRO A 72 17.61 1.97 7.31
N PHE A 73 16.30 2.25 7.28
CA PHE A 73 15.38 1.55 6.39
C PHE A 73 15.44 2.18 5.00
N TRP A 74 15.62 1.33 3.99
CA TRP A 74 15.52 1.75 2.61
C TRP A 74 14.07 2.11 2.31
N THR A 75 13.83 3.30 1.77
CA THR A 75 12.49 3.80 1.46
C THR A 75 12.40 4.31 0.03
N VAL A 76 11.23 4.11 -0.57
CA VAL A 76 10.87 4.70 -1.87
C VAL A 76 9.78 5.74 -1.66
N VAL A 77 10.00 6.97 -2.12
CA VAL A 77 9.03 8.05 -1.95
C VAL A 77 8.24 8.25 -3.24
N THR A 78 6.94 8.04 -3.15
CA THR A 78 6.01 8.21 -4.29
C THR A 78 5.85 9.69 -4.63
N ASP A 79 5.69 9.98 -5.92
CA ASP A 79 5.29 11.31 -6.36
C ASP A 79 3.82 11.56 -5.99
N LYS A 80 3.54 12.69 -5.33
CA LYS A 80 2.21 12.97 -4.77
C LYS A 80 1.16 13.18 -5.86
N GLU A 81 1.52 13.80 -6.97
CA GLU A 81 0.58 14.06 -8.08
C GLU A 81 0.25 12.75 -8.80
N SER A 82 1.28 11.95 -9.11
CA SER A 82 1.11 10.63 -9.69
C SER A 82 0.26 9.70 -8.81
N MET A 83 0.52 9.70 -7.49
CA MET A 83 -0.27 8.91 -6.53
C MET A 83 -1.73 9.35 -6.46
N ARG A 84 -2.01 10.66 -6.59
CA ARG A 84 -3.39 11.18 -6.60
C ARG A 84 -4.12 10.77 -7.87
N ALA A 85 -3.46 10.89 -9.03
CA ALA A 85 -4.02 10.57 -10.34
C ALA A 85 -4.22 9.07 -10.59
N ALA A 86 -3.49 8.19 -9.87
CA ALA A 86 -3.61 6.75 -10.05
C ALA A 86 -5.03 6.22 -9.73
N ARG A 87 -5.45 5.20 -10.47
CA ARG A 87 -6.72 4.50 -10.25
C ARG A 87 -6.69 3.70 -8.93
N PRO A 88 -7.84 3.49 -8.29
CA PRO A 88 -7.97 2.70 -7.06
C PRO A 88 -7.22 1.37 -7.04
N TRP A 89 -7.35 0.57 -8.11
CA TRP A 89 -6.70 -0.73 -8.21
C TRP A 89 -5.17 -0.62 -8.36
N GLN A 90 -4.65 0.45 -9.00
CA GLN A 90 -3.21 0.68 -9.16
C GLN A 90 -2.57 1.00 -7.80
N LYS A 91 -3.25 1.83 -7.00
CA LYS A 91 -2.82 2.13 -5.62
C LYS A 91 -2.85 0.86 -4.77
N ALA A 92 -3.92 0.07 -4.88
CA ALA A 92 -4.06 -1.18 -4.14
C ALA A 92 -2.96 -2.19 -4.50
N TRP A 93 -2.67 -2.35 -5.79
CA TRP A 93 -1.59 -3.20 -6.29
C TRP A 93 -0.24 -2.78 -5.73
N MET A 94 0.09 -1.48 -5.82
CA MET A 94 1.34 -0.96 -5.29
C MET A 94 1.46 -1.16 -3.77
N PHE A 95 0.40 -0.86 -3.00
CA PHE A 95 0.44 -1.04 -1.54
C PHE A 95 0.58 -2.53 -1.16
N ALA A 96 -0.20 -3.42 -1.76
CA ALA A 96 -0.10 -4.85 -1.44
C ALA A 96 1.25 -5.47 -1.84
N ALA A 97 1.93 -4.93 -2.85
CA ALA A 97 3.17 -5.48 -3.35
C ALA A 97 4.35 -5.39 -2.39
N GLY A 98 4.42 -4.36 -1.53
CA GLY A 98 5.51 -4.22 -0.56
C GLY A 98 5.54 -5.38 0.42
N GLU A 99 4.42 -5.62 1.10
CA GLU A 99 4.26 -6.73 2.04
C GLU A 99 4.45 -8.10 1.38
N ASN A 100 3.84 -8.32 0.20
CA ASN A 100 3.99 -9.59 -0.53
C ASN A 100 5.45 -9.87 -0.91
N ALA A 101 6.18 -8.84 -1.35
CA ALA A 101 7.60 -8.97 -1.70
C ALA A 101 8.43 -9.28 -0.46
N THR A 102 8.18 -8.60 0.66
CA THR A 102 8.84 -8.89 1.95
C THR A 102 8.64 -10.34 2.36
N ASN A 103 7.40 -10.82 2.46
CA ASN A 103 7.08 -12.18 2.89
C ASN A 103 7.70 -13.24 1.97
N LEU A 104 7.61 -13.04 0.65
CA LEU A 104 8.18 -13.99 -0.29
C LEU A 104 9.72 -14.01 -0.19
N CYS A 105 10.35 -12.85 -0.17
CA CYS A 105 11.81 -12.75 -0.08
C CYS A 105 12.36 -13.28 1.26
N SER A 106 11.73 -12.94 2.38
CA SER A 106 12.14 -13.38 3.72
C SER A 106 12.03 -14.90 3.85
N LEU A 107 10.91 -15.49 3.38
CA LEU A 107 10.72 -16.95 3.35
C LEU A 107 11.78 -17.64 2.50
N LEU A 108 12.07 -17.12 1.31
CA LEU A 108 13.09 -17.70 0.44
C LEU A 108 14.49 -17.58 1.05
N ALA A 109 14.81 -16.46 1.70
CA ALA A 109 16.10 -16.28 2.39
C ALA A 109 16.25 -17.24 3.58
N ALA A 110 15.22 -17.37 4.41
CA ALA A 110 15.24 -18.28 5.55
C ALA A 110 15.25 -19.76 5.11
N TYR A 111 14.51 -20.08 4.05
CA TYR A 111 14.54 -21.41 3.42
C TYR A 111 15.93 -21.73 2.88
N ALA A 112 16.57 -20.79 2.17
CA ALA A 112 17.94 -20.92 1.68
C ALA A 112 18.94 -21.17 2.82
N ALA A 113 18.82 -20.45 3.95
CA ALA A 113 19.65 -20.67 5.13
C ALA A 113 19.43 -22.08 5.73
N MET A 114 18.18 -22.56 5.75
CA MET A 114 17.82 -23.89 6.22
C MET A 114 18.43 -24.99 5.34
N VAL A 115 18.21 -24.95 4.02
CA VAL A 115 18.72 -25.97 3.09
C VAL A 115 20.24 -25.88 2.89
N GLY A 116 20.82 -24.69 3.09
CA GLY A 116 22.26 -24.46 3.10
C GLY A 116 22.97 -24.92 4.38
N GLY A 117 22.24 -25.50 5.34
CA GLY A 117 22.82 -26.03 6.58
C GLY A 117 23.43 -24.97 7.48
N VAL A 118 22.91 -23.74 7.47
CA VAL A 118 23.31 -22.70 8.42
C VAL A 118 22.86 -23.13 9.83
N PRO A 119 23.73 -23.14 10.84
CA PRO A 119 23.33 -23.40 12.22
C PRO A 119 22.20 -22.46 12.64
N GLY A 120 21.09 -23.00 13.16
CA GLY A 120 19.89 -22.22 13.48
C GLY A 120 18.97 -21.90 12.30
N GLY A 121 19.31 -22.25 11.06
CA GLY A 121 18.52 -21.94 9.85
C GLY A 121 17.09 -22.51 9.86
N LYS A 122 16.89 -23.72 10.41
CA LYS A 122 15.55 -24.28 10.63
C LYS A 122 14.71 -23.40 11.56
N GLY A 123 15.31 -22.92 12.64
CA GLY A 123 14.66 -22.03 13.60
C GLY A 123 14.30 -20.69 12.96
N LEU A 124 15.22 -20.11 12.18
CA LEU A 124 14.97 -18.89 11.41
C LEU A 124 13.79 -19.08 10.44
N PHE A 125 13.73 -20.20 9.71
CA PHE A 125 12.63 -20.48 8.79
C PHE A 125 11.27 -20.60 9.49
N VAL A 126 11.18 -21.36 10.59
CA VAL A 126 9.94 -21.46 11.38
C VAL A 126 9.54 -20.11 11.94
N PHE A 127 10.50 -19.34 12.45
CA PHE A 127 10.27 -17.98 12.92
C PHE A 127 9.70 -17.09 11.81
N THR A 128 10.30 -17.10 10.62
CA THR A 128 9.85 -16.30 9.48
C THR A 128 8.41 -16.64 9.07
N VAL A 129 8.05 -17.93 9.01
CA VAL A 129 6.66 -18.34 8.71
C VAL A 129 5.66 -17.75 9.71
N ILE A 130 5.97 -17.83 11.00
CA ILE A 130 5.10 -17.29 12.05
C ILE A 130 5.07 -15.75 11.96
N TRP A 131 6.22 -15.13 11.79
CA TRP A 131 6.38 -13.68 11.68
C TRP A 131 5.60 -13.12 10.50
N ASP A 132 5.69 -13.73 9.32
CA ASP A 132 5.00 -13.28 8.10
C ASP A 132 3.47 -13.41 8.25
N ALA A 133 3.00 -14.46 8.92
CA ALA A 133 1.58 -14.61 9.22
C ALA A 133 1.08 -13.52 10.18
N VAL A 134 1.81 -13.26 11.26
CA VAL A 134 1.45 -12.23 12.25
C VAL A 134 1.54 -10.82 11.64
N SER A 135 2.63 -10.51 10.94
CA SER A 135 2.83 -9.21 10.27
C SER A 135 1.74 -8.94 9.23
N SER A 136 1.41 -9.93 8.39
CA SER A 136 0.32 -9.82 7.40
C SER A 136 -1.02 -9.44 8.05
N VAL A 137 -1.36 -10.06 9.19
CA VAL A 137 -2.55 -9.72 9.97
C VAL A 137 -2.44 -8.29 10.49
N MET A 138 -1.31 -7.91 11.08
CA MET A 138 -1.09 -6.58 11.64
C MET A 138 -1.15 -5.46 10.60
N VAL A 139 -0.56 -5.64 9.41
CA VAL A 139 -0.61 -4.64 8.33
C VAL A 139 -1.99 -4.58 7.64
N THR A 140 -2.84 -5.57 7.87
CA THR A 140 -4.26 -5.54 7.48
C THR A 140 -5.10 -4.75 8.47
N ILE A 141 -4.85 -4.91 9.77
CA ILE A 141 -5.66 -4.30 10.84
C ILE A 141 -5.25 -2.84 11.07
N LYS A 142 -3.95 -2.54 11.08
CA LYS A 142 -3.49 -1.17 11.39
C LYS A 142 -3.83 -0.21 10.27
N PRO A 143 -4.41 0.98 10.56
CA PRO A 143 -4.74 1.96 9.53
C PRO A 143 -3.54 2.42 8.71
N LYS A 144 -2.30 2.32 9.19
CA LYS A 144 -1.11 2.70 8.43
C LYS A 144 -0.45 1.52 7.69
N GLY A 145 -0.96 0.30 7.87
CA GLY A 145 -0.46 -0.90 7.21
C GLY A 145 -0.84 -0.96 5.74
N ASP A 146 -0.06 -1.71 4.96
CA ASP A 146 -0.16 -1.67 3.50
C ASP A 146 -1.38 -2.40 2.95
N TYR A 147 -1.77 -3.54 3.54
CA TYR A 147 -3.04 -4.16 3.19
C TYR A 147 -4.22 -3.28 3.58
N ALA A 148 -4.17 -2.58 4.72
CA ALA A 148 -5.19 -1.60 5.08
C ALA A 148 -5.26 -0.45 4.06
N LYS A 149 -4.12 0.09 3.60
CA LYS A 149 -4.07 1.09 2.51
C LYS A 149 -4.63 0.53 1.20
N ALA A 150 -4.29 -0.71 0.84
CA ALA A 150 -4.78 -1.35 -0.38
C ALA A 150 -6.31 -1.53 -0.35
N LEU A 151 -6.84 -2.06 0.76
CA LEU A 151 -8.28 -2.22 0.97
C LEU A 151 -9.01 -0.88 0.93
N ARG A 152 -8.45 0.17 1.55
CA ARG A 152 -9.03 1.52 1.48
C ARG A 152 -9.00 2.09 0.08
N ALA A 153 -7.94 1.89 -0.69
CA ALA A 153 -7.90 2.33 -2.07
C ALA A 153 -9.01 1.67 -2.89
N LEU A 154 -9.19 0.35 -2.76
CA LEU A 154 -10.28 -0.38 -3.42
C LEU A 154 -11.67 0.07 -2.97
N ARG A 155 -11.86 0.32 -1.66
CA ARG A 155 -13.15 0.75 -1.10
C ARG A 155 -13.48 2.19 -1.46
N GLY A 156 -12.53 3.11 -1.41
CA GLY A 156 -12.70 4.50 -1.82
C GLY A 156 -12.86 4.66 -3.33
N GLY A 157 -12.43 3.67 -4.12
CA GLY A 157 -12.69 3.56 -5.55
C GLY A 157 -14.05 2.99 -5.93
N ARG A 158 -14.75 2.35 -4.98
CA ARG A 158 -16.18 2.08 -5.12
C ARG A 158 -16.88 3.38 -4.77
N THR A 159 -17.20 4.19 -5.79
CA THR A 159 -18.35 5.09 -5.64
C THR A 159 -19.50 4.21 -5.14
N PRO A 160 -20.13 4.50 -4.00
CA PRO A 160 -21.37 3.81 -3.66
C PRO A 160 -22.24 3.89 -4.90
N SER A 161 -22.70 2.75 -5.42
CA SER A 161 -23.83 2.75 -6.36
C SER A 161 -24.84 3.66 -5.70
N ALA A 162 -25.19 4.78 -6.36
CA ALA A 162 -26.05 5.80 -5.78
C ALA A 162 -27.18 5.09 -5.03
N PRO A 163 -27.45 5.45 -3.75
CA PRO A 163 -28.50 4.78 -2.99
C PRO A 163 -29.72 4.73 -3.90
N ALA A 164 -30.29 3.53 -4.06
CA ALA A 164 -31.47 3.34 -4.89
C ALA A 164 -32.45 4.45 -4.50
N ARG A 165 -32.73 5.37 -5.43
CA ARG A 165 -33.60 6.51 -5.15
C ARG A 165 -34.84 5.97 -4.46
N PRO A 166 -35.25 6.53 -3.31
CA PRO A 166 -36.44 6.05 -2.61
C PRO A 166 -37.59 6.01 -3.61
N MET A 167 -38.38 4.94 -3.61
CA MET A 167 -39.45 4.69 -4.58
C MET A 167 -40.43 5.87 -4.71
N GLN A 168 -40.55 6.70 -3.66
CA GLN A 168 -41.27 7.97 -3.66
C GLN A 168 -40.75 9.00 -4.70
N GLU A 169 -39.45 9.10 -4.91
CA GLU A 169 -38.87 10.06 -5.87
C GLU A 169 -39.05 9.60 -7.34
N ARG A 170 -39.25 8.30 -7.55
CA ARG A 170 -39.64 7.73 -8.86
C ARG A 170 -41.09 8.04 -9.20
N LEU A 171 -42.00 7.87 -8.23
CA LEU A 171 -43.44 8.12 -8.42
C LEU A 171 -43.77 9.61 -8.63
N VAL A 172 -42.99 10.53 -8.05
CA VAL A 172 -43.19 11.98 -8.23
C VAL A 172 -42.72 12.47 -9.60
N ASN A 173 -41.69 11.86 -10.19
CA ASN A 173 -41.12 12.31 -11.45
C ASN A 173 -41.70 11.60 -12.69
N ASP A 174 -42.25 10.39 -12.52
CA ASP A 174 -42.91 9.64 -13.61
C ASP A 174 -44.42 9.98 -13.73
N ALA A 175 -44.93 10.90 -12.89
CA ALA A 175 -46.28 11.42 -13.04
C ALA A 175 -46.36 12.27 -14.33
N PRO A 176 -47.28 11.97 -15.27
CA PRO A 176 -47.43 12.75 -16.47
C PRO A 176 -47.75 14.20 -16.10
N SER A 177 -46.90 15.11 -16.60
CA SER A 177 -47.11 16.57 -16.51
C SER A 177 -48.44 16.90 -17.19
N VAL A 178 -49.51 17.02 -16.41
CA VAL A 178 -50.75 17.67 -16.86
C VAL A 178 -50.46 19.17 -16.89
N ARG A 179 -49.78 19.59 -17.96
CA ARG A 179 -49.56 21.00 -18.26
C ARG A 179 -50.87 21.53 -18.86
N GLY A 180 -51.77 21.94 -17.96
CA GLY A 180 -52.95 22.73 -18.30
C GLY A 180 -52.53 24.09 -18.84
N ASN A 181 -53.16 24.49 -19.94
CA ASN A 181 -53.03 25.79 -20.59
C ASN A 181 -53.21 26.94 -19.60
N GLU A 182 -52.23 27.83 -19.49
CA GLU A 182 -52.47 29.21 -19.09
C GLU A 182 -52.26 30.15 -20.29
N PRO A 183 -53.21 31.08 -20.54
CA PRO A 183 -53.19 31.95 -21.69
C PRO A 183 -52.14 33.06 -21.58
N SER A 184 -51.53 33.34 -22.73
CA SER A 184 -50.57 34.40 -22.99
C SER A 184 -51.15 35.78 -22.69
N HIS A 185 -50.64 36.46 -21.67
CA HIS A 185 -50.74 37.91 -21.55
C HIS A 185 -49.41 38.56 -21.91
N SER A 186 -49.39 39.09 -23.13
CA SER A 186 -48.41 40.03 -23.65
C SER A 186 -48.42 41.32 -22.81
N VAL A 187 -47.31 41.62 -22.13
CA VAL A 187 -47.04 42.97 -21.63
C VAL A 187 -45.73 43.45 -22.24
N SER A 188 -45.90 44.36 -23.20
CA SER A 188 -44.88 45.15 -23.87
C SER A 188 -44.55 46.37 -23.02
N THR A 189 -43.29 46.53 -22.61
CA THR A 189 -42.78 47.80 -22.06
C THR A 189 -41.29 48.01 -22.41
N ILE A 190 -41.10 48.65 -23.56
CA ILE A 190 -40.32 49.89 -23.78
C ILE A 190 -38.97 50.06 -23.05
N ASN A 191 -37.91 49.94 -23.86
CA ASN A 191 -36.58 50.60 -23.85
C ASN A 191 -36.30 51.76 -22.86
N ARG A 192 -35.07 51.78 -22.30
CA ARG A 192 -34.13 52.93 -22.38
C ARG A 192 -32.63 52.50 -22.23
N PRO A 193 -31.69 53.22 -22.89
CA PRO A 193 -30.25 52.90 -23.01
C PRO A 193 -29.37 53.50 -21.87
N PRO A 194 -28.04 53.23 -21.84
CA PRO A 194 -27.19 53.40 -20.66
C PRO A 194 -26.56 54.79 -20.56
N THR A 195 -26.21 55.20 -19.33
CA THR A 195 -25.32 56.34 -19.07
C THR A 195 -23.99 55.85 -18.51
N ALA A 196 -22.94 56.30 -19.20
CA ALA A 196 -21.52 56.48 -18.86
C ALA A 196 -20.99 55.97 -17.52
#